data_AF-A0A1V5FI77-F1
#
_entry.id   AF-A0A1V5FI77-F1
#
_cell.length_a   1.000
_cell.length_b   1.000
_cell.length_c   1.000
_cell.angle_alpha   90.00
_cell.angle_beta   90.00
_cell.angle_gamma   90.00
#
_symmetry.space_group_name_H-M   'P 1'
#
loop_
_entity.id
_entity.type
_entity.pdbx_description
1 polymer ?
#
loop_
_entity_poly.entity_id
_entity_poly.type
_entity_poly.pdbx_seq_one_letter_code
_entity_poly.pdbx_strand_id
1 'polypeptide(L)'
;MIRSNHPLRVVFRRALGFGFDYAGIRDSDMARYLEENVMVEFIHVDRIHRFRRADGRPVEAIADMLVALRESEQARAIPERDRHKYIGDYTLFMTGLFPELLGQIRGDSTDHIVGSLIMSGDVFAWYVAEGRRSYGIAARFGERIFDELARNYVSYADALRLARNYLDTLKDRSLEGFTDGALAS
;
A
#
# COMPACT_ATOMS: atom_id res chain seq x y z
N MET A 1 0.19 -17.04 2.70
CA MET A 1 -0.85 -16.29 3.44
C MET A 1 -0.54 -16.41 4.92
N ILE A 2 -0.41 -15.29 5.62
CA ILE A 2 -0.15 -15.28 7.07
C ILE A 2 -1.39 -15.84 7.80
N ARG A 3 -1.22 -16.94 8.55
CA ARG A 3 -2.31 -17.56 9.34
C ARG A 3 -2.91 -16.54 10.31
N SER A 4 -4.20 -16.67 10.62
CA SER A 4 -4.94 -15.71 11.46
C SER A 4 -4.34 -15.50 12.86
N ASN A 5 -3.67 -16.51 13.43
CA ASN A 5 -3.02 -16.44 14.75
C ASN A 5 -1.54 -16.02 14.69
N HIS A 6 -1.05 -15.57 13.54
CA HIS A 6 0.36 -15.21 13.41
C HIS A 6 0.70 -13.94 14.21
N PRO A 7 1.79 -13.89 14.98
CA PRO A 7 2.15 -12.75 15.82
C PRO A 7 2.24 -11.41 15.06
N LEU A 8 2.64 -11.41 13.79
CA LEU A 8 2.68 -10.20 12.96
C LEU A 8 1.32 -9.51 12.83
N ARG A 9 0.21 -10.26 12.85
CA ARG A 9 -1.13 -9.66 12.80
C ARG A 9 -1.45 -8.85 14.05
N VAL A 10 -1.00 -9.33 15.21
CA VAL A 10 -1.12 -8.58 16.48
C VAL A 10 -0.31 -7.30 16.42
N VAL A 11 0.91 -7.35 15.89
CA VAL A 11 1.77 -6.18 15.71
C VAL A 11 1.13 -5.17 14.75
N PHE A 12 0.61 -5.62 13.61
CA PHE A 12 -0.08 -4.77 12.64
C PHE A 12 -1.33 -4.12 13.20
N ARG A 13 -2.14 -4.87 13.94
CA ARG A 13 -3.32 -4.31 14.60
C ARG A 13 -2.98 -3.21 15.59
N ARG A 14 -1.89 -3.37 16.36
CA ARG A 14 -1.41 -2.33 17.28
C ARG A 14 -0.92 -1.09 16.54
N ALA A 15 -0.16 -1.30 15.47
CA ALA A 15 0.34 -0.20 14.64
C ALA A 15 -0.81 0.57 13.97
N LEU A 16 -1.78 -0.13 13.38
CA LEU A 16 -2.97 0.47 12.79
C LEU A 16 -3.82 1.19 13.83
N GLY A 17 -4.01 0.60 15.01
CA GLY A 17 -4.71 1.26 16.12
C GLY A 17 -4.06 2.59 16.48
N PHE A 18 -2.73 2.61 16.64
CA PHE A 18 -1.98 3.85 16.87
C PHE A 18 -2.20 4.89 15.76
N GLY A 19 -2.12 4.48 14.49
CA GLY A 19 -2.35 5.37 13.36
C GLY A 19 -3.77 5.94 13.30
N PHE A 20 -4.78 5.11 13.58
CA PHE A 20 -6.19 5.49 13.58
C PHE A 20 -6.51 6.44 14.73
N ASP A 21 -6.02 6.15 15.93
CA ASP A 21 -6.21 6.99 17.11
C ASP A 21 -5.61 8.38 16.88
N TYR A 22 -4.39 8.45 16.33
CA TYR A 22 -3.72 9.71 16.03
C TYR A 22 -4.42 10.48 14.90
N ALA A 23 -4.92 9.79 13.87
CA ALA A 23 -5.69 10.38 12.79
C ALA A 23 -7.14 10.73 13.17
N GLY A 24 -7.60 10.37 14.39
CA GLY A 24 -8.97 10.59 14.84
C GLY A 24 -10.02 9.72 14.15
N ILE A 25 -9.61 8.60 13.54
CA ILE A 25 -10.48 7.70 12.77
C ILE A 25 -11.11 6.67 13.72
N ARG A 26 -12.44 6.57 13.70
CA ARG A 26 -13.22 5.65 14.53
C ARG A 26 -14.06 4.70 13.67
N ASP A 27 -13.39 3.89 12.85
CA ASP A 27 -14.03 2.90 12.00
C ASP A 27 -13.30 1.55 12.13
N SER A 28 -13.91 0.62 12.87
CA SER A 28 -13.34 -0.70 13.13
C SER A 28 -13.36 -1.62 11.90
N ASP A 29 -14.33 -1.43 10.99
CA ASP A 29 -14.42 -2.24 9.79
C ASP A 29 -13.37 -1.80 8.78
N MET A 30 -13.10 -0.50 8.70
CA MET A 30 -11.98 0.03 7.92
C MET A 30 -10.63 -0.41 8.49
N ALA A 31 -10.45 -0.38 9.81
CA ALA A 31 -9.23 -0.88 10.43
C ALA A 31 -8.98 -2.36 10.07
N ARG A 32 -10.03 -3.18 10.09
CA ARG A 32 -9.95 -4.60 9.68
C ARG A 32 -9.62 -4.74 8.20
N TYR A 33 -10.23 -3.94 7.33
CA TYR A 33 -9.93 -3.95 5.90
C TYR A 33 -8.47 -3.61 5.63
N LEU A 34 -7.94 -2.54 6.24
CA LEU A 34 -6.54 -2.16 6.06
C LEU A 34 -5.57 -3.21 6.64
N GLU A 35 -5.92 -3.86 7.76
CA GLU A 35 -5.13 -4.99 8.29
C GLU A 35 -5.05 -6.12 7.26
N GLU A 36 -6.20 -6.64 6.81
CA GLU A 36 -6.27 -7.86 5.99
C GLU A 36 -5.90 -7.64 4.53
N ASN A 37 -6.49 -6.60 3.91
CA ASN A 37 -6.47 -6.40 2.46
C ASN A 37 -5.33 -5.50 1.99
N VAL A 38 -4.72 -4.72 2.89
CA VAL A 38 -3.64 -3.79 2.54
C VAL A 38 -2.33 -4.25 3.20
N MET A 39 -2.24 -4.27 4.53
CA MET A 39 -0.99 -4.60 5.21
C MET A 39 -0.61 -6.08 5.03
N VAL A 40 -1.51 -7.02 5.38
CA VAL A 40 -1.20 -8.46 5.31
C VAL A 40 -1.13 -8.97 3.87
N GLU A 41 -1.93 -8.42 2.96
CA GLU A 41 -1.92 -8.86 1.56
C GLU A 41 -0.58 -8.55 0.89
N PHE A 42 -0.02 -7.36 1.14
CA PHE A 42 1.20 -6.88 0.47
C PHE A 42 2.51 -7.04 1.28
N ILE A 43 2.46 -7.59 2.50
CA ILE A 43 3.67 -7.89 3.30
C ILE A 43 4.58 -8.94 2.64
N HIS A 44 4.04 -9.79 1.75
CA HIS A 44 4.82 -10.76 1.01
C HIS A 44 5.16 -10.17 -0.36
N VAL A 45 6.46 -9.98 -0.63
CA VAL A 45 7.00 -9.56 -1.94
C VAL A 45 6.43 -10.43 -3.08
N ASP A 46 6.20 -11.72 -2.82
CA ASP A 46 5.60 -12.67 -3.78
C ASP A 46 4.17 -12.29 -4.24
N ARG A 47 3.42 -11.48 -3.46
CA ARG A 47 2.06 -11.01 -3.82
C ARG A 47 2.04 -9.67 -4.53
N ILE A 48 3.13 -8.91 -4.47
CA ILE A 48 3.36 -7.76 -5.35
C ILE A 48 3.46 -8.26 -6.80
N HIS A 49 3.90 -9.49 -7.00
CA HIS A 49 4.07 -10.16 -8.30
C HIS A 49 2.79 -10.77 -8.89
N ARG A 50 1.60 -10.31 -8.48
CA ARG A 50 0.31 -10.82 -9.02
C ARG A 50 0.17 -10.59 -10.52
N PHE A 51 0.83 -9.55 -11.05
CA PHE A 51 0.93 -9.29 -12.48
C PHE A 51 2.35 -9.59 -12.98
N ARG A 52 2.43 -10.20 -14.16
CA ARG A 52 3.68 -10.39 -14.92
C ARG A 52 3.59 -9.57 -16.19
N ARG A 53 4.71 -8.94 -16.58
CA ARG A 53 4.85 -8.28 -17.88
C ARG A 53 4.80 -9.35 -18.99
N ALA A 54 4.62 -8.92 -20.24
CA ALA A 54 4.65 -9.82 -21.40
C ALA A 54 5.97 -10.61 -21.55
N ASP A 55 7.06 -10.10 -20.97
CA ASP A 55 8.38 -10.75 -20.90
C ASP A 55 8.53 -11.73 -19.72
N GLY A 56 7.50 -11.91 -18.89
CA GLY A 56 7.48 -12.83 -17.75
C GLY A 56 8.06 -12.28 -16.44
N ARG A 57 8.58 -11.04 -16.42
CA ARG A 57 9.10 -10.41 -15.19
C ARG A 57 7.97 -9.99 -14.24
N PRO A 58 8.18 -10.10 -12.91
CA PRO A 58 7.25 -9.58 -11.92
C PRO A 58 7.04 -8.07 -12.08
N VAL A 59 5.80 -7.64 -11.94
CA VAL A 59 5.43 -6.22 -12.01
C VAL A 59 5.57 -5.59 -10.62
N GLU A 60 6.56 -4.72 -10.44
CA GLU A 60 6.84 -4.03 -9.16
C GLU A 60 6.40 -2.56 -9.17
N ALA A 61 6.01 -2.03 -10.33
CA ALA A 61 5.60 -0.64 -10.50
C ALA A 61 4.15 -0.53 -10.99
N ILE A 62 3.38 0.43 -10.46
CA ILE A 62 1.99 0.65 -10.89
C ILE A 62 1.89 0.94 -12.38
N ALA A 63 2.84 1.68 -12.93
CA ALA A 63 2.96 1.94 -14.36
C ALA A 63 2.83 0.66 -15.19
N ASP A 64 3.61 -0.36 -14.82
CA ASP A 64 3.61 -1.67 -15.49
C ASP A 64 2.32 -2.46 -15.17
N MET A 65 1.71 -2.30 -14.00
CA MET A 65 0.40 -2.92 -13.68
C MET A 65 -0.70 -2.34 -14.56
N LEU A 66 -0.74 -1.02 -14.73
CA LEU A 66 -1.72 -0.33 -15.56
C LEU A 66 -1.57 -0.68 -17.05
N VAL A 67 -0.33 -0.82 -17.52
CA VAL A 67 -0.05 -1.29 -18.89
C VAL A 67 -0.53 -2.74 -19.06
N ALA A 68 -0.15 -3.65 -18.15
CA ALA A 68 -0.57 -5.05 -18.20
C ALA A 68 -2.10 -5.20 -18.17
N LEU A 69 -2.81 -4.40 -17.36
CA LEU A 69 -4.27 -4.40 -17.32
C LEU A 69 -4.93 -3.95 -18.62
N ARG A 70 -4.27 -3.08 -19.39
CA ARG A 70 -4.78 -2.61 -20.69
C ARG A 70 -4.53 -3.62 -21.81
N GLU A 71 -3.39 -4.31 -21.77
CA GLU A 71 -2.89 -5.09 -22.90
C GLU A 71 -3.12 -6.61 -22.74
N SER A 72 -3.33 -7.11 -21.53
CA SER A 72 -3.47 -8.55 -21.28
C SER A 72 -4.94 -9.00 -21.27
N GLU A 73 -5.27 -9.97 -22.12
CA GLU A 73 -6.56 -10.66 -22.10
C GLU A 73 -6.81 -11.41 -20.78
N GLN A 74 -5.78 -12.01 -20.16
CA GLN A 74 -5.89 -12.57 -18.81
C GLN A 74 -6.24 -11.49 -17.77
N ALA A 75 -5.67 -10.30 -17.88
CA ALA A 75 -5.99 -9.22 -16.96
C ALA A 75 -7.44 -8.73 -17.17
N ARG A 76 -7.92 -8.68 -18.41
CA ARG A 76 -9.32 -8.33 -18.73
C ARG A 76 -10.33 -9.36 -18.23
N ALA A 77 -9.93 -10.63 -18.08
CA ALA A 77 -10.78 -11.69 -17.52
C ALA A 77 -11.06 -11.52 -16.01
N ILE A 78 -10.22 -10.77 -15.28
CA ILE A 78 -10.48 -10.42 -13.87
C ILE A 78 -11.65 -9.42 -13.83
N PRO A 79 -12.66 -9.57 -12.95
CA PRO A 79 -13.74 -8.60 -12.83
C PRO A 79 -13.23 -7.16 -12.63
N GLU A 80 -13.86 -6.17 -13.28
CA GLU A 80 -13.41 -4.77 -13.25
C GLU A 80 -13.28 -4.22 -11.83
N ARG A 81 -14.26 -4.54 -10.97
CA ARG A 81 -14.24 -4.25 -9.54
C ARG A 81 -12.95 -4.73 -8.88
N ASP A 82 -12.55 -5.98 -9.12
CA ASP A 82 -11.42 -6.61 -8.45
C ASP A 82 -10.09 -6.03 -8.93
N ARG A 83 -10.00 -5.67 -10.21
CA ARG A 83 -8.83 -4.97 -10.77
C ARG A 83 -8.62 -3.63 -10.09
N HIS A 84 -9.69 -2.83 -10.01
CA HIS A 84 -9.61 -1.49 -9.44
C HIS A 84 -9.49 -1.51 -7.92
N LYS A 85 -10.11 -2.47 -7.23
CA LYS A 85 -9.84 -2.74 -5.81
C LYS A 85 -8.34 -2.98 -5.60
N TYR A 86 -7.74 -3.87 -6.39
CA TYR A 86 -6.33 -4.18 -6.25
C TYR A 86 -5.42 -2.97 -6.50
N ILE A 87 -5.69 -2.17 -7.55
CA ILE A 87 -4.93 -0.92 -7.80
C ILE A 87 -5.08 0.04 -6.60
N GLY A 88 -6.30 0.21 -6.10
CA GLY A 88 -6.57 1.03 -4.92
C GLY A 88 -5.80 0.56 -3.69
N ASP A 89 -5.84 -0.74 -3.37
CA ASP A 89 -5.15 -1.29 -2.21
C ASP A 89 -3.63 -1.18 -2.34
N TYR A 90 -3.10 -1.41 -3.55
CA TYR A 90 -1.66 -1.31 -3.81
C TYR A 90 -1.15 0.14 -3.72
N THR A 91 -1.86 1.09 -4.33
CA THR A 91 -1.52 2.52 -4.21
C THR A 91 -1.55 2.97 -2.76
N LEU A 92 -2.56 2.54 -1.99
CA LEU A 92 -2.73 2.91 -0.59
C LEU A 92 -1.60 2.35 0.27
N PHE A 93 -1.22 1.09 0.02
CA PHE A 93 -0.06 0.46 0.63
C PHE A 93 1.24 1.25 0.36
N MET A 94 1.52 1.59 -0.90
CA MET A 94 2.74 2.30 -1.29
C MET A 94 2.79 3.72 -0.71
N THR A 95 1.71 4.49 -0.87
CA THR A 95 1.63 5.87 -0.37
C THR A 95 1.65 5.98 1.16
N GLY A 96 1.12 4.97 1.86
CA GLY A 96 1.10 4.90 3.31
C GLY A 96 2.39 4.36 3.93
N LEU A 97 2.85 3.19 3.49
CA LEU A 97 3.97 2.48 4.13
C LEU A 97 5.32 2.73 3.49
N PHE A 98 5.37 3.10 2.20
CA PHE A 98 6.62 3.30 1.46
C PHE A 98 6.63 4.58 0.61
N PRO A 99 6.20 5.75 1.15
CA PRO A 99 6.14 6.99 0.40
C PRO A 99 7.50 7.44 -0.16
N GLU A 100 8.60 7.05 0.49
CA GLU A 100 9.96 7.37 0.07
C GLU A 100 10.34 6.70 -1.25
N LEU A 101 9.79 5.50 -1.51
CA LEU A 101 9.99 4.78 -2.77
C LEU A 101 9.27 5.44 -3.96
N LEU A 102 8.34 6.36 -3.67
CA LEU A 102 7.61 7.13 -4.68
C LEU A 102 8.29 8.47 -5.00
N GLY A 103 9.51 8.69 -4.50
CA GLY A 103 10.32 9.85 -4.87
C GLY A 103 9.77 11.15 -4.31
N GLN A 104 9.49 11.22 -3.00
CA GLN A 104 9.34 12.51 -2.32
C GLN A 104 10.65 13.29 -2.41
N ILE A 105 10.82 14.03 -3.50
CA ILE A 105 11.83 15.06 -3.66
C ILE A 105 11.07 16.34 -3.92
N ARG A 106 11.03 17.17 -2.88
CA ARG A 106 10.72 18.59 -3.03
C ARG A 106 11.63 19.16 -4.12
N GLY A 107 11.04 19.67 -5.19
CA GLY A 107 11.72 20.54 -6.14
C GLY A 107 12.08 19.87 -7.47
N ASP A 108 11.65 20.55 -8.52
CA ASP A 108 11.95 20.39 -9.95
C ASP A 108 11.46 19.13 -10.67
N SER A 109 10.55 19.41 -11.61
CA SER A 109 10.12 18.62 -12.76
C SER A 109 11.26 17.80 -13.36
N THR A 110 11.48 16.61 -12.81
CA THR A 110 12.44 15.64 -13.33
C THR A 110 11.67 14.41 -13.76
N ASP A 111 12.07 13.84 -14.88
CA ASP A 111 11.55 12.57 -15.38
C ASP A 111 11.96 11.43 -14.42
N HIS A 112 10.97 10.72 -13.89
CA HIS A 112 11.16 9.57 -13.01
C HIS A 112 10.88 8.26 -13.77
N ILE A 113 11.77 7.28 -13.62
CA ILE A 113 11.53 5.93 -14.14
C ILE A 113 10.65 5.19 -13.12
N VAL A 114 9.43 4.87 -13.53
CA VAL A 114 8.48 4.07 -12.75
C VAL A 114 8.17 2.81 -13.55
N GLY A 115 8.82 1.70 -13.21
CA GLY A 115 8.76 0.48 -14.02
C GLY A 115 9.38 0.71 -15.40
N SER A 116 8.60 0.50 -16.46
CA SER A 116 9.01 0.78 -17.84
C SER A 116 8.60 2.14 -18.39
N LEU A 117 7.90 2.96 -17.60
CA LEU A 117 7.48 4.29 -18.02
C LEU A 117 8.40 5.37 -17.46
N ILE A 118 8.60 6.41 -18.26
CA ILE A 118 9.15 7.69 -17.81
C ILE A 118 7.95 8.57 -17.47
N MET A 119 7.89 9.05 -16.22
CA MET A 119 6.85 9.95 -15.75
C MET A 119 7.46 11.29 -15.36
N SER A 120 6.97 12.37 -15.95
CA SER A 120 7.31 13.72 -15.54
C SER A 120 6.40 14.17 -14.39
N GLY A 121 6.98 14.73 -13.32
CA GLY A 121 6.23 15.34 -12.21
C GLY A 121 6.12 14.46 -10.96
N ASP A 122 5.26 14.87 -10.03
CA ASP A 122 5.15 14.26 -8.70
C ASP A 122 4.50 12.87 -8.76
N VAL A 123 5.34 11.84 -8.70
CA VAL A 123 4.94 10.43 -8.71
C VAL A 123 4.06 10.09 -7.51
N PHE A 124 4.31 10.66 -6.33
CA PHE A 124 3.47 10.44 -5.15
C PHE A 124 2.05 10.97 -5.37
N ALA A 125 1.93 12.21 -5.88
CA ALA A 125 0.64 12.79 -6.21
C ALA A 125 -0.13 11.97 -7.24
N TRP A 126 0.58 11.39 -8.22
CA TRP A 126 -0.03 10.49 -9.21
C TRP A 126 -0.53 9.19 -8.57
N TYR A 127 0.23 8.55 -7.67
CA TYR A 127 -0.23 7.36 -6.94
C TYR A 127 -1.50 7.66 -6.13
N VAL A 128 -1.54 8.80 -5.44
CA VAL A 128 -2.74 9.24 -4.70
C VAL A 128 -3.93 9.42 -5.65
N ALA A 129 -3.73 10.09 -6.79
CA ALA A 129 -4.80 10.31 -7.77
C ALA A 129 -5.33 9.00 -8.35
N GLU A 130 -4.44 8.08 -8.74
CA GLU A 130 -4.82 6.80 -9.32
C GLU A 130 -5.50 5.88 -8.29
N GLY A 131 -5.06 5.91 -7.03
CA GLY A 131 -5.69 5.16 -5.94
C GLY A 131 -7.13 5.62 -5.67
N ARG A 132 -7.32 6.94 -5.53
CA ARG A 132 -8.66 7.55 -5.39
C ARG A 132 -9.58 7.18 -6.55
N ARG A 133 -9.07 7.29 -7.77
CA ARG A 133 -9.82 6.96 -8.97
C ARG A 133 -10.21 5.49 -9.01
N SER A 134 -9.27 4.60 -8.71
CA SER A 134 -9.52 3.16 -8.75
C SER A 134 -10.53 2.72 -7.70
N TYR A 135 -10.42 3.18 -6.46
CA TYR A 135 -11.49 2.95 -5.47
C TYR A 135 -12.83 3.54 -5.91
N GLY A 136 -12.85 4.72 -6.52
CA GLY A 136 -14.06 5.32 -7.08
C GLY A 136 -14.72 4.49 -8.19
N ILE A 137 -13.93 3.76 -8.99
CA ILE A 137 -14.46 2.81 -9.98
C ILE A 137 -14.99 1.55 -9.29
N ALA A 138 -14.24 0.98 -8.34
CA ALA A 138 -14.68 -0.19 -7.58
C ALA A 138 -15.97 0.07 -6.77
N ALA A 139 -16.15 1.29 -6.27
CA ALA A 139 -17.35 1.72 -5.54
C ALA A 139 -18.64 1.66 -6.39
N ARG A 140 -18.55 1.76 -7.72
CA ARG A 140 -19.71 1.68 -8.64
C ARG A 140 -20.44 0.33 -8.58
N PHE A 141 -19.79 -0.68 -8.01
CA PHE A 141 -20.34 -2.03 -7.84
C PHE A 141 -21.05 -2.24 -6.49
N GLY A 142 -21.25 -1.18 -5.69
CA GLY A 142 -22.16 -1.17 -4.53
C GLY A 142 -21.50 -1.35 -3.16
N GLU A 143 -20.17 -1.48 -3.10
CA GLU A 143 -19.45 -1.64 -1.83
C GLU A 143 -19.05 -0.27 -1.25
N ARG A 144 -19.73 0.12 -0.15
CA ARG A 144 -19.53 1.42 0.52
C ARG A 144 -18.09 1.66 1.00
N ILE A 145 -17.34 0.60 1.29
CA ILE A 145 -15.97 0.73 1.78
C ILE A 145 -15.04 1.36 0.73
N PHE A 146 -15.25 1.07 -0.56
CA PHE A 146 -14.44 1.66 -1.63
C PHE A 146 -14.80 3.11 -1.86
N ASP A 147 -16.07 3.49 -1.69
CA ASP A 147 -16.49 4.89 -1.75
C ASP A 147 -15.85 5.71 -0.62
N GLU A 148 -15.82 5.17 0.59
CA GLU A 148 -15.15 5.76 1.75
C GLU A 148 -13.63 5.91 1.52
N LEU A 149 -12.97 4.84 1.04
CA LEU A 149 -11.54 4.86 0.69
C LEU A 149 -11.22 5.88 -0.41
N ALA A 150 -12.08 6.03 -1.42
CA ALA A 150 -11.87 7.01 -2.49
C ALA A 150 -11.95 8.46 -2.00
N ARG A 151 -12.91 8.74 -1.09
CA ARG A 151 -13.13 10.09 -0.54
C ARG A 151 -12.04 10.49 0.45
N ASN A 152 -11.68 9.57 1.34
CA ASN A 152 -10.79 9.82 2.49
C ASN A 152 -9.41 9.18 2.33
N TYR A 153 -9.00 8.90 1.09
CA TYR A 153 -7.76 8.20 0.76
C TYR A 153 -6.54 8.74 1.51
N VAL A 154 -6.34 10.06 1.52
CA VAL A 154 -5.16 10.68 2.14
C VAL A 154 -5.14 10.44 3.65
N SER A 155 -6.29 10.52 4.32
CA SER A 155 -6.40 10.23 5.76
C SER A 155 -6.02 8.79 6.08
N TYR A 156 -6.43 7.83 5.24
CA TYR A 156 -6.03 6.43 5.41
C TYR A 156 -4.55 6.18 5.09
N ALA A 157 -4.00 6.85 4.08
CA ALA A 157 -2.57 6.81 3.77
C ALA A 157 -1.73 7.38 4.93
N ASP A 158 -2.18 8.48 5.54
CA ASP A 158 -1.51 9.08 6.70
C ASP A 158 -1.60 8.20 7.94
N ALA A 159 -2.75 7.58 8.20
CA ALA A 159 -2.91 6.60 9.27
C ALA A 159 -1.95 5.40 9.09
N LEU A 160 -1.81 4.90 7.86
CA LEU A 160 -0.83 3.85 7.53
C LEU A 160 0.61 4.32 7.72
N ARG A 161 0.93 5.58 7.40
CA ARG A 161 2.27 6.14 7.64
C ARG A 161 2.60 6.21 9.12
N LEU A 162 1.63 6.60 9.95
CA LEU A 162 1.78 6.60 11.40
C LEU A 162 1.96 5.18 11.95
N ALA A 163 1.21 4.22 11.41
CA ALA A 163 1.39 2.80 11.71
C ALA A 163 2.81 2.32 11.35
N ARG A 164 3.33 2.68 10.17
CA ARG A 164 4.71 2.38 9.76
C ARG A 164 5.73 2.95 10.75
N ASN A 165 5.61 4.23 11.09
CA ASN A 165 6.53 4.87 12.03
C ASN A 165 6.52 4.14 13.40
N TYR A 166 5.35 3.72 13.87
CA TYR A 166 5.24 2.91 15.09
C TYR A 166 6.00 1.58 14.96
N LEU A 167 5.90 0.90 13.82
CA LEU A 167 6.66 -0.33 13.56
C LEU A 167 8.17 -0.10 13.57
N ASP A 168 8.63 1.00 12.97
CA ASP A 168 10.05 1.36 12.97
C ASP A 168 10.57 1.57 14.40
N THR A 169 9.80 2.23 15.28
CA THR A 169 10.20 2.36 16.70
C THR A 169 10.29 1.03 17.46
N LEU A 170 9.50 0.02 17.05
CA LEU A 170 9.59 -1.32 17.65
C LEU A 170 10.84 -2.05 17.16
N LYS A 171 11.18 -1.88 15.89
CA LYS A 171 12.39 -2.45 15.29
C LYS A 171 13.64 -1.87 15.96
N ASP A 172 13.73 -0.56 16.11
CA ASP A 172 14.92 0.09 16.67
C ASP A 172 15.17 -0.33 18.13
N ARG A 173 14.12 -0.34 18.96
CA ARG A 173 14.20 -0.84 20.35
C ARG A 173 14.63 -2.29 20.44
N SER A 174 14.19 -3.13 19.49
CA SER A 174 14.62 -4.52 19.46
C SER A 174 16.12 -4.65 19.18
N LEU A 175 16.67 -3.79 18.31
CA LEU A 175 18.09 -3.78 17.95
C LEU A 175 18.98 -3.23 19.08
N GLU A 176 18.53 -2.18 19.78
CA GLU A 176 19.25 -1.62 20.95
C GLU A 176 19.38 -2.64 22.10
N GLY A 177 18.34 -3.44 22.34
CA GLY A 177 18.37 -4.51 23.34
C GLY A 177 19.35 -5.65 23.03
N PHE A 178 19.77 -5.81 21.76
CA PHE A 178 20.81 -6.77 21.36
C PHE A 178 22.23 -6.21 21.52
N THR A 179 22.44 -4.90 21.34
CA THR A 179 23.76 -4.28 21.48
C THR A 179 24.20 -4.13 22.93
N ASP A 180 23.27 -3.83 23.85
CA ASP A 180 23.58 -3.75 25.28
C ASP A 180 23.91 -5.11 25.91
N GLY A 181 23.37 -6.21 25.35
CA GLY A 181 23.70 -7.57 25.77
C GLY A 181 25.07 -8.07 25.31
N ALA A 182 25.64 -7.49 24.24
CA ALA A 182 26.93 -7.90 23.67
C ALA A 182 28.14 -7.13 24.24
N LEU A 183 27.90 -6.01 24.93
CA LEU A 183 28.94 -5.24 25.62
C LEU A 183 29.05 -5.57 27.12
N ALA A 184 28.22 -6.50 27.60
CA ALA A 184 28.18 -6.94 29.00
C ALA A 184 28.80 -8.35 29.21
N SER A 185 29.52 -8.89 28.23
CA SER A 185 30.14 -10.22 28.27
C SER A 185 31.64 -10.19 27.99
#